data_AF-A0A919Z5U9-F1
#
_entry.id   AF-A0A919Z5U9-F1
#
_cell.length_a   1.000
_cell.length_b   1.000
_cell.length_c   1.000
_cell.angle_alpha   90.00
_cell.angle_beta   90.00
_cell.angle_gamma   90.00
#
_symmetry.space_group_name_H-M   'P 1'
#
loop_
_entity.id
_entity.type
_entity.pdbx_description
1 polymer ?
#
loop_
_entity_poly.entity_id
_entity_poly.type
_entity_poly.pdbx_seq_one_letter_code
_entity_poly.pdbx_strand_id
1 'polypeptide(L)'
;MNETMLKCGMSEVTITPPLGNSIPGYFEDRKSSGVKDDLFAKALVIESNDIVVFIVIDCLGLANSEVVKIRERVHAFTGIPQTSIMVSATHTHTGPPVRPGFNSSINQEYMSSLVEKAADAAVLAYKNRKKARIGFGTGTEEGISFNRRFFMKDGSVKTNPGTGNPAIEKPAGPIDPEVSVMRIDGLDGEPIGIVTNFACHTDCVSGTEYSADYPGELSKTVKKVLGSHVISLFMLGACGNINHIDVRDRTHEESGHYKRMGRILAFEALRAREKAVPSDDLAIEVDSALLRIECRKPAEKQVEKAQKDLLDESIGVMEKAFAKQLIKIQESGETHREVEVQAIKLGNAAVVGFPAEMFVGFGLELKAKAPYRTVFFNSLCNGGNGYVCTREAFVQGGYEPTITNNSKLAEDAGELMVRQALQMLNGR
;
A
#
# COMPACT_ATOMS: atom_id res chain seq x y z
N MET A 1 -30.49 -25.45 7.69
CA MET A 1 -29.85 -24.19 7.27
C MET A 1 -29.10 -24.52 5.99
N ASN A 2 -29.36 -23.85 4.88
CA ASN A 2 -28.55 -24.07 3.68
C ASN A 2 -27.15 -23.52 3.97
N GLU A 3 -26.15 -24.40 4.05
CA GLU A 3 -24.76 -23.98 4.13
C GLU A 3 -24.42 -23.18 2.88
N THR A 4 -24.16 -21.87 3.03
CA THR A 4 -23.71 -21.05 1.91
C THR A 4 -22.31 -21.49 1.54
N MET A 5 -22.19 -22.15 0.40
CA MET A 5 -20.93 -22.69 -0.09
C MET A 5 -19.95 -21.57 -0.48
N LEU A 6 -18.71 -21.64 -0.01
CA LEU A 6 -17.64 -20.66 -0.31
C LEU A 6 -17.41 -20.53 -1.82
N LYS A 7 -17.49 -19.30 -2.32
CA LYS A 7 -17.17 -18.95 -3.71
C LYS A 7 -16.12 -17.85 -3.75
N CYS A 8 -15.22 -17.95 -4.71
CA CYS A 8 -14.21 -16.94 -4.99
C CYS A 8 -14.15 -16.64 -6.48
N GLY A 9 -13.89 -15.39 -6.80
CA GLY A 9 -13.63 -14.93 -8.16
C GLY A 9 -12.56 -13.87 -8.14
N MET A 10 -11.67 -13.92 -9.13
CA MET A 10 -10.61 -12.94 -9.30
C MET A 10 -10.55 -12.49 -10.75
N SER A 11 -10.09 -11.26 -10.96
CA SER A 11 -9.75 -10.76 -12.28
C SER A 11 -8.76 -9.61 -12.20
N GLU A 12 -8.18 -9.28 -13.33
CA GLU A 12 -7.32 -8.12 -13.50
C GLU A 12 -7.69 -7.38 -14.79
N VAL A 13 -7.54 -6.06 -14.78
CA VAL A 13 -7.81 -5.17 -15.91
C VAL A 13 -6.62 -4.23 -16.09
N THR A 14 -6.13 -4.09 -17.32
CA THR A 14 -5.01 -3.19 -17.64
C THR A 14 -5.41 -1.72 -17.50
N ILE A 15 -4.62 -0.98 -16.72
CA ILE A 15 -4.80 0.44 -16.45
C ILE A 15 -3.62 1.30 -16.93
N THR A 16 -2.66 0.75 -17.67
CA THR A 16 -1.51 1.51 -18.21
C THR A 16 -1.98 2.77 -18.96
N PRO A 17 -1.56 3.99 -18.55
CA PRO A 17 -1.94 5.22 -19.24
C PRO A 17 -1.22 5.40 -20.58
N PRO A 18 -1.69 6.34 -21.43
CA PRO A 18 -0.89 6.86 -22.54
C PRO A 18 0.43 7.48 -22.05
N LEU A 19 1.44 7.46 -22.93
CA LEU A 19 2.73 8.12 -22.70
C LEU A 19 2.58 9.66 -22.65
N GLY A 20 3.57 10.34 -22.08
CA GLY A 20 3.61 11.80 -21.92
C GLY A 20 2.88 12.32 -20.68
N ASN A 21 2.18 11.47 -19.94
CA ASN A 21 1.56 11.83 -18.67
C ASN A 21 2.59 11.94 -17.53
N SER A 22 2.24 12.70 -16.49
CA SER A 22 3.05 12.85 -15.28
C SER A 22 3.13 11.56 -14.47
N ILE A 23 4.29 11.26 -13.90
CA ILE A 23 4.51 10.14 -12.99
C ILE A 23 4.68 10.70 -11.57
N PRO A 24 3.71 10.47 -10.66
CA PRO A 24 3.80 10.96 -9.29
C PRO A 24 4.77 10.10 -8.45
N GLY A 25 5.24 10.65 -7.33
CA GLY A 25 6.01 9.92 -6.32
C GLY A 25 7.35 10.56 -5.98
N TYR A 26 7.93 11.36 -6.88
CA TYR A 26 9.22 12.07 -6.68
C TYR A 26 9.02 13.59 -6.63
N PHE A 27 10.09 14.33 -6.34
CA PHE A 27 10.06 15.79 -6.23
C PHE A 27 9.94 16.52 -7.58
N GLU A 28 10.33 15.87 -8.68
CA GLU A 28 10.27 16.42 -10.02
C GLU A 28 9.11 15.83 -10.83
N ASP A 29 8.60 16.62 -11.79
CA ASP A 29 7.62 16.13 -12.74
C ASP A 29 8.30 15.27 -13.81
N ARG A 30 8.19 13.95 -13.66
CA ARG A 30 8.68 12.98 -14.63
C ARG A 30 7.58 12.67 -15.63
N LYS A 31 7.82 12.89 -16.92
CA LYS A 31 6.88 12.49 -17.98
C LYS A 31 7.17 11.09 -18.47
N SER A 32 6.13 10.28 -18.62
CA SER A 32 6.28 8.91 -19.10
C SER A 32 6.79 8.87 -20.55
N SER A 33 7.82 8.05 -20.79
CA SER A 33 8.46 7.86 -22.09
C SER A 33 8.41 6.40 -22.57
N GLY A 34 7.94 5.47 -21.74
CA GLY A 34 7.85 4.06 -22.09
C GLY A 34 7.07 3.23 -21.06
N VAL A 35 7.05 1.91 -21.27
CA VAL A 35 6.37 0.93 -20.42
C VAL A 35 7.32 -0.25 -20.23
N LYS A 36 7.78 -0.50 -19.00
CA LYS A 36 8.54 -1.70 -18.64
C LYS A 36 7.60 -2.89 -18.44
N ASP A 37 6.47 -2.64 -17.80
CA ASP A 37 5.36 -3.57 -17.69
C ASP A 37 4.02 -2.87 -17.47
N ASP A 38 2.97 -3.59 -17.83
CA ASP A 38 1.60 -3.14 -17.65
C ASP A 38 1.25 -2.96 -16.17
N LEU A 39 0.43 -1.95 -15.93
CA LEU A 39 -0.19 -1.65 -14.66
C LEU A 39 -1.60 -2.26 -14.65
N PHE A 40 -2.03 -2.80 -13.51
CA PHE A 40 -3.33 -3.45 -13.38
C PHE A 40 -4.16 -2.89 -12.21
N ALA A 41 -5.48 -2.91 -12.39
CA ALA A 41 -6.41 -3.02 -11.28
C ALA A 41 -6.79 -4.50 -11.13
N LYS A 42 -6.56 -5.07 -9.95
CA LYS A 42 -6.82 -6.48 -9.63
C LYS A 42 -7.88 -6.57 -8.56
N ALA A 43 -8.80 -7.50 -8.71
CA ALA A 43 -9.87 -7.70 -7.74
C ALA A 43 -10.00 -9.15 -7.30
N LEU A 44 -10.40 -9.33 -6.06
CA LEU A 44 -10.80 -10.58 -5.43
C LEU A 44 -12.17 -10.38 -4.79
N VAL A 45 -13.11 -11.26 -5.10
CA VAL A 45 -14.41 -11.35 -4.41
C VAL A 45 -14.49 -12.69 -3.70
N ILE A 46 -14.83 -12.66 -2.41
CA ILE A 46 -15.07 -13.85 -1.58
C ILE A 46 -16.51 -13.78 -1.10
N GLU A 47 -17.28 -14.84 -1.33
CA GLU A 47 -18.68 -14.99 -0.90
C GLU A 47 -18.83 -16.26 -0.06
N SER A 48 -19.37 -16.13 1.15
CA SER A 48 -19.69 -17.20 2.09
C SER A 48 -21.00 -16.82 2.83
N ASN A 49 -21.01 -16.75 4.16
CA ASN A 49 -22.10 -16.16 4.95
C ASN A 49 -22.31 -14.65 4.68
N ASP A 50 -21.28 -13.97 4.18
CA ASP A 50 -21.30 -12.59 3.71
C ASP A 50 -20.45 -12.49 2.42
N ILE A 51 -20.31 -11.30 1.85
CA ILE A 51 -19.53 -11.05 0.64
C ILE A 51 -18.59 -9.86 0.82
N VAL A 52 -17.32 -10.05 0.45
CA VAL A 52 -16.28 -9.00 0.49
C VAL A 52 -15.53 -8.88 -0.82
N VAL A 53 -15.04 -7.68 -1.09
CA VAL A 53 -14.26 -7.34 -2.28
C VAL A 53 -12.95 -6.68 -1.86
N PHE A 54 -11.85 -7.16 -2.41
CA PHE A 54 -10.56 -6.49 -2.35
C PHE A 54 -10.19 -6.00 -3.75
N ILE A 55 -9.88 -4.72 -3.89
CA ILE A 55 -9.38 -4.11 -5.12
C ILE A 55 -7.99 -3.55 -4.82
N VAL A 56 -6.99 -3.97 -5.59
CA VAL A 56 -5.64 -3.42 -5.53
C VAL A 56 -5.28 -2.82 -6.88
N ILE A 57 -4.78 -1.60 -6.85
CA ILE A 57 -4.49 -0.81 -8.05
C ILE A 57 -2.99 -0.50 -8.10
N ASP A 58 -2.37 -0.77 -9.24
CA ASP A 58 -0.97 -0.41 -9.50
C ASP A 58 -0.83 1.10 -9.70
N CYS A 59 -0.82 1.83 -8.59
CA CYS A 59 -0.63 3.28 -8.56
C CYS A 59 -0.02 3.76 -7.24
N LEU A 60 0.33 5.05 -7.17
CA LEU A 60 0.92 5.65 -5.97
C LEU A 60 -0.07 5.67 -4.78
N GLY A 61 -1.37 5.83 -5.03
CA GLY A 61 -2.39 5.95 -4.00
C GLY A 61 -3.59 6.74 -4.50
N LEU A 62 -4.75 6.58 -3.86
CA LEU A 62 -6.01 7.25 -4.25
C LEU A 62 -6.55 8.14 -3.16
N ALA A 63 -7.20 9.25 -3.53
CA ALA A 63 -7.97 10.05 -2.59
C ALA A 63 -9.25 9.31 -2.19
N ASN A 64 -9.85 9.67 -1.05
CA ASN A 64 -11.09 9.06 -0.58
C ASN A 64 -12.24 9.23 -1.58
N SER A 65 -12.33 10.39 -2.26
CA SER A 65 -13.34 10.63 -3.29
C SER A 65 -13.30 9.63 -4.44
N GLU A 66 -12.11 9.12 -4.79
CA GLU A 66 -11.94 8.17 -5.89
C GLU A 66 -12.32 6.77 -5.44
N VAL A 67 -11.99 6.43 -4.19
CA VAL A 67 -12.44 5.18 -3.53
C VAL A 67 -13.96 5.13 -3.46
N VAL A 68 -14.62 6.21 -3.05
CA VAL A 68 -16.08 6.30 -2.97
C VAL A 68 -16.71 6.02 -4.33
N LYS A 69 -16.23 6.67 -5.40
CA LYS A 69 -16.75 6.44 -6.77
C LYS A 69 -16.57 4.99 -7.23
N ILE A 70 -15.43 4.37 -6.92
CA ILE A 70 -15.20 2.94 -7.22
C ILE A 70 -16.24 2.08 -6.49
N ARG A 71 -16.41 2.30 -5.18
CA ARG A 71 -17.36 1.54 -4.35
C ARG A 71 -18.80 1.70 -4.81
N GLU A 72 -19.22 2.93 -5.10
CA GLU A 72 -20.56 3.25 -5.64
C GLU A 72 -20.82 2.49 -6.94
N ARG A 73 -19.85 2.50 -7.87
CA ARG A 73 -19.97 1.78 -9.13
C ARG A 73 -20.04 0.27 -8.92
N VAL A 74 -19.16 -0.32 -8.09
CA VAL A 74 -19.23 -1.76 -7.79
C VAL A 74 -20.57 -2.13 -7.18
N HIS A 75 -21.06 -1.34 -6.21
CA HIS A 75 -22.37 -1.53 -5.60
C HIS A 75 -23.49 -1.50 -6.65
N ALA A 76 -23.51 -0.50 -7.53
CA ALA A 76 -24.54 -0.36 -8.55
C ALA A 76 -24.64 -1.57 -9.51
N PHE A 77 -23.51 -2.24 -9.81
CA PHE A 77 -23.49 -3.38 -10.73
C PHE A 77 -23.62 -4.75 -10.05
N THR A 78 -23.39 -4.85 -8.74
CA THR A 78 -23.29 -6.14 -8.04
C THR A 78 -24.23 -6.27 -6.84
N GLY A 79 -24.73 -5.16 -6.30
CA GLY A 79 -25.47 -5.09 -5.05
C GLY A 79 -24.61 -5.22 -3.79
N ILE A 80 -23.29 -5.45 -3.91
CA ILE A 80 -22.39 -5.61 -2.75
C ILE A 80 -22.37 -4.32 -1.93
N PRO A 81 -22.55 -4.36 -0.59
CA PRO A 81 -22.45 -3.17 0.26
C PRO A 81 -21.08 -2.49 0.11
N GLN A 82 -21.09 -1.15 0.02
CA GLN A 82 -19.84 -0.39 -0.11
C GLN A 82 -18.88 -0.62 1.06
N THR A 83 -19.42 -0.86 2.26
CA THR A 83 -18.68 -1.19 3.48
C THR A 83 -17.93 -2.52 3.40
N SER A 84 -18.30 -3.41 2.46
CA SER A 84 -17.63 -4.70 2.22
C SER A 84 -16.56 -4.63 1.13
N ILE A 85 -16.27 -3.43 0.61
CA ILE A 85 -15.32 -3.22 -0.48
C ILE A 85 -14.09 -2.49 0.06
N MET A 86 -12.94 -3.14 -0.03
CA MET A 86 -11.63 -2.60 0.33
C MET A 86 -10.87 -2.20 -0.94
N VAL A 87 -10.43 -0.95 -1.06
CA VAL A 87 -9.69 -0.45 -2.22
C VAL A 87 -8.31 0.05 -1.78
N SER A 88 -7.24 -0.46 -2.38
CA SER A 88 -5.87 -0.12 -2.00
C SER A 88 -4.96 0.06 -3.20
N ALA A 89 -3.78 0.62 -2.97
CA ALA A 89 -2.77 0.83 -3.99
C ALA A 89 -1.49 0.06 -3.67
N THR A 90 -0.78 -0.40 -4.69
CA THR A 90 0.55 -1.03 -4.50
C THR A 90 1.64 -0.03 -4.15
N HIS A 91 1.36 1.27 -4.32
CA HIS A 91 2.26 2.40 -4.09
C HIS A 91 3.37 2.59 -5.13
N THR A 92 3.25 2.02 -6.33
CA THR A 92 4.32 2.16 -7.34
C THR A 92 4.64 3.62 -7.66
N HIS A 93 5.93 3.97 -7.56
CA HIS A 93 6.48 5.30 -7.87
C HIS A 93 6.70 5.52 -9.37
N THR A 94 6.44 4.51 -10.21
CA THR A 94 6.41 4.64 -11.68
C THR A 94 5.03 4.31 -12.23
N GLY A 95 4.01 4.76 -11.49
CA GLY A 95 2.60 4.54 -11.78
C GLY A 95 1.92 5.68 -12.56
N PRO A 96 0.59 5.65 -12.63
CA PRO A 96 -0.21 6.56 -13.44
C PRO A 96 -0.40 7.96 -12.81
N PRO A 97 -0.87 8.96 -13.57
CA PRO A 97 -1.03 10.36 -13.13
C PRO A 97 -2.26 10.55 -12.20
N VAL A 98 -2.27 9.91 -11.03
CA VAL A 98 -3.44 9.85 -10.12
C VAL A 98 -3.32 10.72 -8.87
N ARG A 99 -2.13 11.27 -8.60
CA ARG A 99 -1.88 12.11 -7.42
C ARG A 99 -1.10 13.36 -7.82
N PRO A 100 -1.36 14.50 -7.17
CA PRO A 100 -0.49 15.66 -7.26
C PRO A 100 0.69 15.45 -6.29
N GLY A 101 1.73 14.75 -6.75
CA GLY A 101 2.94 14.48 -5.99
C GLY A 101 3.95 15.61 -6.20
N PHE A 102 4.06 16.51 -5.23
CA PHE A 102 4.94 17.69 -5.30
C PHE A 102 4.71 18.54 -6.56
N ASN A 103 5.44 18.26 -7.65
CA ASN A 103 5.36 18.96 -8.93
C ASN A 103 4.60 18.17 -10.03
N SER A 104 4.17 16.93 -9.77
CA SER A 104 3.39 16.15 -10.74
C SER A 104 1.92 16.60 -10.80
N SER A 105 1.28 16.37 -11.95
CA SER A 105 -0.13 16.68 -12.18
C SER A 105 -1.01 15.42 -12.30
N ILE A 106 -2.29 15.58 -11.98
CA ILE A 106 -3.32 14.57 -12.23
C ILE A 106 -3.84 14.71 -13.66
N ASN A 107 -4.04 13.60 -14.36
CA ASN A 107 -4.86 13.57 -15.57
C ASN A 107 -6.29 13.13 -15.20
N GLN A 108 -7.25 14.06 -15.29
CA GLN A 108 -8.64 13.84 -14.85
C GLN A 108 -9.42 12.87 -15.76
N GLU A 109 -9.15 12.89 -17.06
CA GLU A 109 -9.76 11.94 -18.01
C GLU A 109 -9.28 10.52 -17.70
N TYR A 110 -7.95 10.36 -17.54
CA TYR A 110 -7.38 9.08 -17.14
C TYR A 110 -7.91 8.62 -15.77
N MET A 111 -7.99 9.52 -14.78
CA MET A 111 -8.53 9.20 -13.46
C MET A 111 -9.96 8.67 -13.54
N SER A 112 -10.79 9.28 -14.39
CA SER A 112 -12.17 8.82 -14.60
C SER A 112 -12.20 7.40 -15.18
N SER A 113 -11.37 7.12 -16.20
CA SER A 113 -11.24 5.77 -16.76
C SER A 113 -10.68 4.77 -15.74
N LEU A 114 -9.74 5.19 -14.89
CA LEU A 114 -9.18 4.34 -13.84
C LEU A 114 -10.26 3.89 -12.85
N VAL A 115 -11.11 4.81 -12.39
CA VAL A 115 -12.23 4.51 -11.49
C VAL A 115 -13.17 3.46 -12.11
N GLU A 116 -13.51 3.63 -13.39
CA GLU A 116 -14.34 2.67 -14.12
C GLU A 116 -13.67 1.30 -14.21
N LYS A 117 -12.41 1.24 -14.65
CA LYS A 117 -11.65 -0.01 -14.80
C LYS A 117 -11.43 -0.75 -13.49
N ALA A 118 -11.18 -0.02 -12.40
CA ALA A 118 -11.02 -0.62 -11.08
C ALA A 118 -12.34 -1.24 -10.59
N ALA A 119 -13.46 -0.56 -10.79
CA ALA A 119 -14.77 -1.13 -10.49
C ALA A 119 -15.11 -2.32 -11.41
N ASP A 120 -14.80 -2.22 -12.70
CA ASP A 120 -15.03 -3.29 -13.66
C ASP A 120 -14.21 -4.55 -13.32
N ALA A 121 -12.98 -4.40 -12.81
CA ALA A 121 -12.22 -5.53 -12.27
C ALA A 121 -13.00 -6.22 -11.13
N ALA A 122 -13.60 -5.49 -10.20
CA ALA A 122 -14.44 -6.10 -9.17
C ALA A 122 -15.73 -6.74 -9.73
N VAL A 123 -16.37 -6.11 -10.73
CA VAL A 123 -17.58 -6.66 -11.38
C VAL A 123 -17.27 -7.95 -12.15
N LEU A 124 -16.12 -8.04 -12.83
CA LEU A 124 -15.67 -9.24 -13.51
C LEU A 124 -15.33 -10.36 -12.52
N ALA A 125 -14.59 -10.04 -11.45
CA ALA A 125 -14.30 -10.97 -10.36
C ALA A 125 -15.60 -11.47 -9.72
N TYR A 126 -16.59 -10.60 -9.52
CA TYR A 126 -17.93 -10.95 -9.07
C TYR A 126 -18.57 -11.96 -10.05
N LYS A 127 -18.67 -11.65 -11.34
CA LYS A 127 -19.32 -12.55 -12.32
C LYS A 127 -18.61 -13.91 -12.47
N ASN A 128 -17.30 -13.95 -12.26
CA ASN A 128 -16.49 -15.15 -12.41
C ASN A 128 -16.36 -15.98 -11.12
N ARG A 129 -17.11 -15.67 -10.06
CA ARG A 129 -17.06 -16.45 -8.82
C ARG A 129 -17.44 -17.90 -9.04
N LYS A 130 -16.58 -18.81 -8.59
CA LYS A 130 -16.80 -20.26 -8.59
C LYS A 130 -16.55 -20.82 -7.20
N LYS A 131 -17.05 -22.02 -6.95
CA LYS A 131 -16.81 -22.75 -5.69
C LYS A 131 -15.30 -22.87 -5.44
N ALA A 132 -14.86 -22.56 -4.23
CA ALA A 132 -13.44 -22.42 -3.94
C ALA A 132 -13.09 -22.95 -2.54
N ARG A 133 -11.79 -23.15 -2.31
CA ARG A 133 -11.18 -23.35 -1.00
C ARG A 133 -10.13 -22.28 -0.77
N ILE A 134 -10.08 -21.74 0.45
CA ILE A 134 -9.11 -20.72 0.86
C ILE A 134 -8.25 -21.26 1.99
N GLY A 135 -6.94 -21.06 1.89
CA GLY A 135 -5.98 -21.36 2.96
C GLY A 135 -5.09 -20.17 3.25
N PHE A 136 -4.60 -20.09 4.48
CA PHE A 136 -3.69 -19.04 4.93
C PHE A 136 -2.33 -19.63 5.30
N GLY A 137 -1.26 -18.96 4.87
CA GLY A 137 0.11 -19.34 5.15
C GLY A 137 0.94 -18.11 5.48
N THR A 138 2.05 -18.34 6.19
CA THR A 138 3.05 -17.33 6.48
C THR A 138 4.43 -17.82 6.06
N GLY A 139 5.20 -16.89 5.51
CA GLY A 139 6.58 -17.02 5.13
C GLY A 139 7.44 -15.99 5.84
N THR A 140 8.75 -16.03 5.59
CA THR A 140 9.69 -15.06 6.16
C THR A 140 10.76 -14.72 5.13
N GLU A 141 10.99 -13.43 4.93
CA GLU A 141 11.99 -12.90 4.02
C GLU A 141 12.62 -11.61 4.60
N GLU A 142 13.92 -11.66 4.89
CA GLU A 142 14.66 -10.60 5.59
C GLU A 142 15.66 -9.85 4.68
N GLY A 143 15.88 -10.34 3.46
CA GLY A 143 16.97 -9.91 2.57
C GLY A 143 16.57 -8.92 1.48
N ILE A 144 15.31 -8.49 1.44
CA ILE A 144 14.78 -7.57 0.41
C ILE A 144 13.98 -6.40 0.98
N SER A 145 13.95 -6.21 2.30
CA SER A 145 13.33 -5.06 2.95
C SER A 145 14.19 -4.58 4.11
N PHE A 146 14.34 -3.26 4.23
CA PHE A 146 15.27 -2.62 5.15
C PHE A 146 14.66 -1.35 5.73
N ASN A 147 14.94 -1.09 7.01
CA ASN A 147 14.54 0.18 7.60
C ASN A 147 15.32 1.31 6.93
N ARG A 148 14.61 2.33 6.44
CA ARG A 148 15.21 3.44 5.70
C ARG A 148 15.64 4.59 6.58
N ARG A 149 15.38 4.53 7.88
CA ARG A 149 15.79 5.53 8.87
C ARG A 149 16.96 4.98 9.68
N PHE A 150 17.96 5.82 9.93
CA PHE A 150 19.19 5.42 10.63
C PHE A 150 19.59 6.45 11.68
N PHE A 151 20.05 5.95 12.82
CA PHE A 151 20.83 6.75 13.76
C PHE A 151 22.22 6.96 13.17
N MET A 152 22.67 8.22 13.19
CA MET A 152 23.99 8.65 12.76
C MET A 152 24.89 8.82 13.99
N LYS A 153 26.22 8.72 13.81
CA LYS A 153 27.21 8.86 14.90
C LYS A 153 27.18 10.21 15.63
N ASP A 154 26.58 11.24 15.04
CA ASP A 154 26.37 12.56 15.66
C ASP A 154 25.07 12.63 16.51
N GLY A 155 24.32 11.53 16.61
CA GLY A 155 23.06 11.44 17.33
C GLY A 155 21.83 11.82 16.51
N SER A 156 21.99 12.32 15.27
CA SER A 156 20.86 12.64 14.38
C SER A 156 20.22 11.38 13.80
N VAL A 157 18.96 11.49 13.36
CA VAL A 157 18.28 10.46 12.56
C VAL A 157 18.10 10.95 11.13
N LYS A 158 18.51 10.14 10.16
CA LYS A 158 18.38 10.46 8.73
C LYS A 158 17.65 9.35 7.98
N THR A 159 16.81 9.78 7.03
CA THR A 159 16.15 8.90 6.05
C THR A 159 17.08 8.73 4.84
N ASN A 160 17.33 7.50 4.41
CA ASN A 160 18.19 7.16 3.27
C ASN A 160 19.54 7.90 3.30
N PRO A 161 20.40 7.71 4.33
CA PRO A 161 21.66 8.45 4.48
C PRO A 161 22.73 8.13 3.40
N GLY A 162 22.41 7.29 2.42
CA GLY A 162 23.30 6.88 1.34
C GLY A 162 24.05 5.58 1.64
N THR A 163 24.31 4.83 0.57
CA THR A 163 24.98 3.52 0.61
C THR A 163 26.44 3.65 1.02
N GLY A 164 26.89 2.80 1.95
CA GLY A 164 28.26 2.78 2.44
C GLY A 164 28.65 4.01 3.29
N ASN A 165 27.68 4.79 3.77
CA ASN A 165 27.97 5.99 4.56
C ASN A 165 28.61 5.63 5.92
N PRO A 166 29.87 6.04 6.20
CA PRO A 166 30.59 5.67 7.42
C PRO A 166 30.06 6.36 8.68
N ALA A 167 29.16 7.34 8.54
CA ALA A 167 28.52 8.03 9.64
C ALA A 167 27.27 7.30 10.16
N ILE A 168 26.79 6.26 9.47
CA ILE A 168 25.71 5.40 9.96
C ILE A 168 26.19 4.67 11.22
N GLU A 169 25.40 4.74 12.29
CA GLU A 169 25.61 3.94 13.50
C GLU A 169 24.79 2.65 13.43
N LYS A 170 23.48 2.76 13.24
CA LYS A 170 22.54 1.62 13.18
C LYS A 170 21.18 2.03 12.61
N PRO A 171 20.36 1.08 12.13
CA PRO A 171 18.96 1.33 11.79
C PRO A 171 18.16 1.91 12.97
N ALA A 172 17.20 2.79 12.68
CA ALA A 172 16.37 3.46 13.68
C ALA A 172 15.13 2.64 14.11
N GLY A 173 14.90 1.49 13.48
CA GLY A 173 13.80 0.60 13.79
C GLY A 173 13.94 -0.76 13.10
N PRO A 174 13.02 -1.69 13.40
CA PRO A 174 13.02 -3.03 12.82
C PRO A 174 12.53 -3.02 11.36
N ILE A 175 12.43 -4.22 10.79
CA ILE A 175 11.66 -4.55 9.59
C ILE A 175 10.49 -5.47 9.99
N ASP A 176 9.53 -5.66 9.08
CA ASP A 176 8.55 -6.75 9.15
C ASP A 176 8.88 -7.75 8.03
N PRO A 177 9.53 -8.89 8.35
CA PRO A 177 9.95 -9.86 7.35
C PRO A 177 8.86 -10.86 7.00
N GLU A 178 7.69 -10.80 7.65
CA GLU A 178 6.63 -11.78 7.42
C GLU A 178 6.00 -11.60 6.04
N VAL A 179 5.89 -12.71 5.31
CA VAL A 179 5.17 -12.80 4.04
C VAL A 179 3.85 -13.51 4.29
N SER A 180 2.75 -12.76 4.40
CA SER A 180 1.41 -13.33 4.59
C SER A 180 0.81 -13.72 3.25
N VAL A 181 0.26 -14.94 3.18
CA VAL A 181 -0.25 -15.53 1.93
C VAL A 181 -1.66 -16.06 2.09
N MET A 182 -2.52 -15.71 1.13
CA MET A 182 -3.84 -16.33 0.93
C MET A 182 -3.78 -17.20 -0.31
N ARG A 183 -3.94 -18.51 -0.14
CA ARG A 183 -4.09 -19.50 -1.20
C ARG A 183 -5.56 -19.60 -1.59
N ILE A 184 -5.87 -19.56 -2.88
CA ILE A 184 -7.25 -19.64 -3.39
C ILE A 184 -7.31 -20.64 -4.55
N ASP A 185 -8.01 -21.75 -4.34
CA ASP A 185 -8.10 -22.86 -5.29
C ASP A 185 -9.56 -23.18 -5.61
N GLY A 186 -9.81 -23.75 -6.80
CA GLY A 186 -11.08 -24.40 -7.12
C GLY A 186 -11.25 -25.73 -6.36
N LEU A 187 -12.46 -26.29 -6.40
CA LEU A 187 -12.71 -27.62 -5.82
C LEU A 187 -11.98 -28.76 -6.53
N ASP A 188 -11.58 -28.54 -7.78
CA ASP A 188 -10.73 -29.40 -8.60
C ASP A 188 -9.24 -29.32 -8.20
N GLY A 189 -8.87 -28.40 -7.31
CA GLY A 189 -7.49 -28.14 -6.91
C GLY A 189 -6.75 -27.17 -7.83
N GLU A 190 -7.37 -26.70 -8.92
CA GLU A 190 -6.75 -25.76 -9.84
C GLU A 190 -6.64 -24.37 -9.19
N PRO A 191 -5.47 -23.71 -9.24
CA PRO A 191 -5.30 -22.40 -8.62
C PRO A 191 -6.21 -21.34 -9.27
N ILE A 192 -6.94 -20.58 -8.45
CA ILE A 192 -7.65 -19.36 -8.88
C ILE A 192 -6.71 -18.17 -8.77
N GLY A 193 -5.99 -18.09 -7.65
CA GLY A 193 -5.12 -16.98 -7.35
C GLY A 193 -4.37 -17.10 -6.04
N ILE A 194 -3.59 -16.07 -5.79
CA ILE A 194 -2.81 -15.90 -4.57
C ILE A 194 -2.85 -14.43 -4.15
N VAL A 195 -3.04 -14.18 -2.86
CA VAL A 195 -2.78 -12.87 -2.26
C VAL A 195 -1.46 -12.93 -1.51
N THR A 196 -0.59 -11.97 -1.73
CA THR A 196 0.68 -11.82 -1.01
C THR A 196 0.70 -10.48 -0.29
N ASN A 197 1.10 -10.46 0.98
CA ASN A 197 1.32 -9.23 1.74
C ASN A 197 2.75 -9.17 2.27
N PHE A 198 3.41 -8.03 2.03
CA PHE A 198 4.79 -7.80 2.43
C PHE A 198 5.05 -6.31 2.66
N ALA A 199 5.87 -5.97 3.66
CA ALA A 199 6.14 -4.60 4.06
C ALA A 199 7.41 -4.06 3.37
N CYS A 200 7.26 -3.46 2.20
CA CYS A 200 8.34 -2.70 1.55
C CYS A 200 7.80 -1.69 0.54
N HIS A 201 8.31 -0.45 0.55
CA HIS A 201 7.99 0.53 -0.50
C HIS A 201 8.26 -0.05 -1.90
N THR A 202 7.36 0.24 -2.84
CA THR A 202 7.43 -0.15 -4.26
C THR A 202 8.07 0.98 -5.08
N ASP A 203 9.35 1.22 -4.77
CA ASP A 203 10.18 2.28 -5.36
C ASP A 203 11.52 1.73 -5.88
N CYS A 204 11.53 0.46 -6.34
CA CYS A 204 12.73 -0.18 -6.89
C CYS A 204 13.00 0.28 -8.33
N VAL A 205 11.97 0.77 -9.03
CA VAL A 205 12.04 1.24 -10.41
C VAL A 205 12.00 2.76 -10.42
N SER A 206 13.04 3.37 -11.00
CA SER A 206 13.13 4.81 -11.23
C SER A 206 13.04 5.14 -12.74
N GLY A 207 13.21 6.41 -13.09
CA GLY A 207 13.16 6.89 -14.48
C GLY A 207 11.74 7.22 -14.95
N THR A 208 11.50 7.08 -16.25
CA THR A 208 10.30 7.60 -16.94
C THR A 208 9.48 6.51 -17.63
N GLU A 209 9.72 5.24 -17.33
CA GLU A 209 8.93 4.14 -17.90
C GLU A 209 7.95 3.60 -16.85
N TYR A 210 6.69 3.37 -17.23
CA TYR A 210 5.71 2.80 -16.32
C TYR A 210 6.11 1.40 -15.88
N SER A 211 5.92 1.11 -14.59
CA SER A 211 6.13 -0.23 -14.04
C SER A 211 5.30 -0.46 -12.79
N ALA A 212 4.83 -1.69 -12.63
CA ALA A 212 4.19 -2.19 -11.41
C ALA A 212 5.23 -2.60 -10.33
N ASP A 213 6.52 -2.27 -10.54
CA ASP A 213 7.62 -2.51 -9.60
C ASP A 213 7.81 -4.00 -9.26
N TYR A 214 8.43 -4.34 -8.12
CA TYR A 214 8.61 -5.74 -7.69
C TYR A 214 7.29 -6.53 -7.56
N PRO A 215 6.12 -5.94 -7.20
CA PRO A 215 4.83 -6.64 -7.27
C PRO A 215 4.47 -7.11 -8.68
N GLY A 216 4.88 -6.36 -9.71
CA GLY A 216 4.74 -6.75 -11.11
C GLY A 216 5.54 -8.02 -11.44
N GLU A 217 6.81 -8.08 -11.06
CA GLU A 217 7.63 -9.29 -11.28
C GLU A 217 7.17 -10.46 -10.40
N LEU A 218 6.74 -10.21 -9.16
CA LEU A 218 6.08 -11.20 -8.29
C LEU A 218 4.92 -11.85 -9.05
N SER A 219 4.01 -11.02 -9.59
CA SER A 219 2.85 -11.49 -10.33
C SER A 219 3.22 -12.30 -11.57
N LYS A 220 4.22 -11.86 -12.34
CA LYS A 220 4.71 -12.58 -13.52
C LYS A 220 5.30 -13.94 -13.14
N THR A 221 6.05 -14.00 -12.04
CA THR A 221 6.72 -15.23 -11.58
C THR A 221 5.72 -16.24 -11.07
N VAL A 222 4.75 -15.82 -10.25
CA VAL A 222 3.64 -16.67 -9.80
C VAL A 222 2.89 -17.28 -10.99
N LYS A 223 2.51 -16.46 -11.99
CA LYS A 223 1.81 -16.95 -13.19
C LYS A 223 2.61 -17.95 -14.01
N LYS A 224 3.94 -17.83 -14.04
CA LYS A 224 4.80 -18.83 -14.70
C LYS A 224 4.78 -20.18 -13.99
N VAL A 225 4.62 -20.20 -12.66
CA VAL A 225 4.61 -21.42 -11.86
C VAL A 225 3.23 -22.06 -11.79
N LEU A 226 2.19 -21.26 -11.52
CA LEU A 226 0.83 -21.76 -11.27
C LEU A 226 -0.08 -21.74 -12.50
N GLY A 227 0.31 -21.05 -13.57
CA GLY A 227 -0.47 -20.90 -14.80
C GLY A 227 -0.83 -19.44 -15.12
N SER A 228 -0.89 -19.10 -16.41
CA SER A 228 -1.12 -17.72 -16.88
C SER A 228 -2.50 -17.15 -16.50
N HIS A 229 -3.46 -18.02 -16.22
CA HIS A 229 -4.82 -17.66 -15.79
C HIS A 229 -4.91 -17.27 -14.31
N VAL A 230 -3.88 -17.57 -13.51
CA VAL A 230 -3.86 -17.34 -12.07
C VAL A 230 -3.67 -15.85 -11.77
N ILE A 231 -4.49 -15.28 -10.89
CA ILE A 231 -4.34 -13.89 -10.48
C ILE A 231 -3.45 -13.78 -9.24
N SER A 232 -2.40 -12.95 -9.31
CA SER A 232 -1.53 -12.63 -8.18
C SER A 232 -1.80 -11.20 -7.71
N LEU A 233 -2.41 -11.08 -6.53
CA LEU A 233 -2.79 -9.81 -5.91
C LEU A 233 -1.81 -9.50 -4.77
N PHE A 234 -1.26 -8.28 -4.75
CA PHE A 234 -0.26 -7.86 -3.76
C PHE A 234 -0.86 -6.79 -2.84
N MET A 235 -0.89 -7.03 -1.54
CA MET A 235 -1.31 -6.04 -0.54
C MET A 235 -0.07 -5.43 0.11
N LEU A 236 -0.02 -4.12 0.25
CA LEU A 236 1.15 -3.43 0.76
C LEU A 236 1.17 -3.42 2.29
N GLY A 237 2.21 -3.99 2.90
CA GLY A 237 2.42 -3.97 4.35
C GLY A 237 2.69 -2.57 4.92
N ALA A 238 2.99 -2.49 6.21
CA ALA A 238 3.35 -1.23 6.87
C ALA A 238 4.75 -0.77 6.44
N CYS A 239 4.84 -0.03 5.33
CA CYS A 239 6.09 0.29 4.66
C CYS A 239 6.57 1.73 4.83
N GLY A 240 5.91 2.57 5.64
CA GLY A 240 6.16 4.01 5.72
C GLY A 240 7.60 4.39 6.04
N ASN A 241 8.35 3.50 6.69
CA ASN A 241 9.79 3.63 6.96
C ASN A 241 10.61 2.42 6.49
N ILE A 242 10.11 1.67 5.49
CA ILE A 242 10.75 0.48 4.92
C ILE A 242 10.96 0.63 3.42
N ASN A 243 12.15 0.26 2.95
CA ASN A 243 12.61 0.39 1.57
C ASN A 243 13.42 -0.87 1.17
N HIS A 244 13.70 -1.05 -0.12
CA HIS A 244 14.44 -2.16 -0.72
C HIS A 244 15.99 -2.04 -0.69
N ILE A 245 16.53 -0.94 -0.17
CA ILE A 245 17.96 -0.58 -0.17
C ILE A 245 18.61 -1.11 1.11
N ASP A 246 19.50 -2.10 0.96
CA ASP A 246 20.50 -2.37 1.99
C ASP A 246 21.61 -1.32 1.87
N VAL A 247 21.76 -0.47 2.88
CA VAL A 247 22.82 0.57 2.88
C VAL A 247 24.23 -0.01 3.05
N ARG A 248 24.36 -1.31 3.38
CA ARG A 248 25.65 -1.99 3.58
C ARG A 248 26.24 -2.53 2.29
N ASP A 249 25.42 -2.74 1.26
CA ASP A 249 25.86 -3.22 -0.05
C ASP A 249 25.22 -2.42 -1.20
N ARG A 250 25.57 -2.78 -2.44
CA ARG A 250 25.13 -2.07 -3.66
C ARG A 250 24.21 -2.91 -4.54
N THR A 251 23.57 -3.94 -3.99
CA THR A 251 22.73 -4.84 -4.79
C THR A 251 21.46 -4.17 -5.35
N HIS A 252 21.07 -3.02 -4.80
CA HIS A 252 20.00 -2.17 -5.34
C HIS A 252 20.40 -1.38 -6.59
N GLU A 253 21.70 -1.20 -6.83
CA GLU A 253 22.23 -0.52 -8.03
C GLU A 253 22.26 -1.45 -9.25
N GLU A 254 22.10 -2.77 -9.05
CA GLU A 254 22.13 -3.75 -10.13
C GLU A 254 20.93 -3.61 -11.08
N SER A 255 21.20 -3.74 -12.38
CA SER A 255 20.14 -3.79 -13.38
C SER A 255 19.19 -4.95 -13.12
N GLY A 256 17.91 -4.65 -12.93
CA GLY A 256 16.89 -5.64 -12.64
C GLY A 256 16.73 -5.99 -11.15
N HIS A 257 17.20 -5.13 -10.23
CA HIS A 257 16.97 -5.26 -8.78
C HIS A 257 15.51 -5.58 -8.43
N TYR A 258 14.54 -4.81 -8.96
CA TYR A 258 13.11 -5.06 -8.74
C TYR A 258 12.66 -6.45 -9.21
N LYS A 259 13.28 -6.99 -10.26
CA LYS A 259 12.99 -8.35 -10.75
C LYS A 259 13.54 -9.42 -9.82
N ARG A 260 14.78 -9.23 -9.33
CA ARG A 260 15.38 -10.12 -8.33
C ARG A 260 14.49 -10.15 -7.08
N MET A 261 14.13 -8.98 -6.56
CA MET A 261 13.25 -8.83 -5.41
C MET A 261 11.89 -9.51 -5.62
N GLY A 262 11.21 -9.22 -6.73
CA GLY A 262 9.91 -9.82 -7.03
C GLY A 262 9.95 -11.35 -7.17
N ARG A 263 11.05 -11.91 -7.69
CA ARG A 263 11.26 -13.37 -7.77
C ARG A 263 11.50 -14.00 -6.41
N ILE A 264 12.36 -13.40 -5.57
CA ILE A 264 12.60 -13.86 -4.20
C ILE A 264 11.26 -13.93 -3.45
N LEU A 265 10.51 -12.83 -3.48
CA LEU A 265 9.20 -12.78 -2.83
C LEU A 265 8.20 -13.78 -3.42
N ALA A 266 8.22 -14.00 -4.74
CA ALA A 266 7.35 -14.99 -5.39
C ALA A 266 7.62 -16.40 -4.91
N PHE A 267 8.88 -16.81 -4.83
CA PHE A 267 9.22 -18.16 -4.36
C PHE A 267 8.88 -18.34 -2.88
N GLU A 268 9.06 -17.31 -2.04
CA GLU A 268 8.62 -17.36 -0.65
C GLU A 268 7.10 -17.46 -0.53
N ALA A 269 6.37 -16.66 -1.31
CA ALA A 269 4.91 -16.70 -1.33
C ALA A 269 4.37 -18.05 -1.82
N LEU A 270 4.98 -18.64 -2.86
CA LEU A 270 4.64 -19.97 -3.36
C LEU A 270 4.94 -21.05 -2.31
N ARG A 271 6.08 -20.97 -1.60
CA ARG A 271 6.41 -21.88 -0.51
C ARG A 271 5.37 -21.82 0.62
N ALA A 272 4.98 -20.61 1.03
CA ALA A 272 3.96 -20.42 2.05
C ALA A 272 2.57 -20.89 1.57
N ARG A 273 2.24 -20.66 0.29
CA ARG A 273 1.03 -21.19 -0.36
C ARG A 273 0.95 -22.71 -0.26
N GLU A 274 2.00 -23.44 -0.60
CA GLU A 274 1.97 -24.92 -0.57
C GLU A 274 1.82 -25.48 0.85
N LYS A 275 2.27 -24.74 1.87
CA LYS A 275 2.08 -25.10 3.28
C LYS A 275 0.70 -24.73 3.83
N ALA A 276 -0.02 -23.82 3.17
CA ALA A 276 -1.36 -23.42 3.58
C ALA A 276 -2.36 -24.54 3.31
N VAL A 277 -3.13 -24.92 4.34
CA VAL A 277 -4.19 -25.93 4.23
C VAL A 277 -5.48 -25.20 3.83
N PRO A 278 -6.01 -25.43 2.62
CA PRO A 278 -7.21 -24.74 2.17
C PRO A 278 -8.48 -25.42 2.69
N SER A 279 -9.49 -24.60 3.03
CA SER A 279 -10.80 -25.01 3.53
C SER A 279 -11.91 -24.36 2.70
N ASP A 280 -13.05 -25.04 2.54
CA ASP A 280 -14.31 -24.47 2.03
C ASP A 280 -15.22 -23.94 3.15
N ASP A 281 -14.81 -24.11 4.42
CA ASP A 281 -15.42 -23.49 5.59
C ASP A 281 -14.65 -22.23 5.98
N LEU A 282 -15.26 -21.07 5.72
CA LEU A 282 -14.69 -19.75 6.01
C LEU A 282 -15.81 -18.76 6.31
N ALA A 283 -15.86 -18.27 7.55
CA ALA A 283 -16.76 -17.19 7.95
C ALA A 283 -16.15 -15.82 7.61
N ILE A 284 -17.01 -14.90 7.19
CA ILE A 284 -16.69 -13.52 6.86
C ILE A 284 -17.40 -12.60 7.84
N GLU A 285 -16.64 -11.66 8.39
CA GLU A 285 -17.15 -10.53 9.16
C GLU A 285 -16.44 -9.26 8.71
N VAL A 286 -17.19 -8.17 8.58
CA VAL A 286 -16.69 -6.86 8.15
C VAL A 286 -17.00 -5.83 9.22
N ASP A 287 -15.99 -5.06 9.60
CA ASP A 287 -16.15 -3.89 10.45
C ASP A 287 -15.35 -2.71 9.87
N SER A 288 -15.85 -1.50 10.06
CA SER A 288 -15.17 -0.28 9.65
C SER A 288 -15.48 0.87 10.59
N ALA A 289 -14.51 1.76 10.74
CA ALA A 289 -14.63 2.93 11.57
C ALA A 289 -14.04 4.15 10.84
N LEU A 290 -14.81 5.24 10.83
CA LEU A 290 -14.35 6.53 10.37
C LEU A 290 -13.83 7.31 11.59
N LEU A 291 -12.52 7.52 11.62
CA LEU A 291 -11.86 8.25 12.70
C LEU A 291 -11.64 9.70 12.27
N ARG A 292 -11.97 10.63 13.17
CA ARG A 292 -11.56 12.02 13.04
C ARG A 292 -10.17 12.18 13.64
N ILE A 293 -9.18 12.48 12.80
CA ILE A 293 -7.80 12.70 13.22
C ILE A 293 -7.44 14.17 13.01
N GLU A 294 -7.01 14.84 14.07
CA GLU A 294 -6.59 16.23 14.02
C GLU A 294 -5.31 16.39 13.17
N CYS A 295 -5.14 17.56 12.57
CA CYS A 295 -3.97 17.90 11.76
C CYS A 295 -3.05 18.85 12.52
N ARG A 296 -1.75 18.54 12.49
CA ARG A 296 -0.68 19.45 12.89
C ARG A 296 -0.70 20.67 11.97
N LYS A 297 -0.47 21.85 12.55
CA LYS A 297 -0.35 23.11 11.82
C LYS A 297 1.11 23.54 11.77
N PRO A 298 1.57 24.13 10.66
CA PRO A 298 2.90 24.71 10.62
C PRO A 298 2.95 25.93 11.54
N ALA A 299 4.06 26.10 12.26
CA ALA A 299 4.30 27.31 13.04
C ALA A 299 4.51 28.52 12.11
N GLU A 300 4.14 29.72 12.56
CA GLU A 300 4.29 30.95 11.77
C GLU A 300 5.72 31.15 11.23
N LYS A 301 6.73 30.91 12.08
CA LYS A 301 8.15 30.98 11.68
C LYS A 301 8.51 29.99 10.57
N GLN A 302 7.88 28.82 10.51
CA GLN A 302 8.12 27.84 9.44
C GLN A 302 7.51 28.32 8.12
N VAL A 303 6.35 28.97 8.17
CA VAL A 303 5.72 29.61 7.00
C VAL A 303 6.58 30.75 6.48
N GLU A 304 7.02 31.66 7.36
CA GLU A 304 7.87 32.79 6.96
C GLU A 304 9.18 32.31 6.31
N LYS A 305 9.80 31.27 6.89
CA LYS A 305 10.98 30.62 6.30
C LYS A 305 10.65 30.02 4.94
N ALA A 306 9.55 29.28 4.81
CA ALA A 306 9.12 28.69 3.54
C ALA A 306 8.92 29.76 2.45
N GLN A 307 8.32 30.90 2.78
CA GLN A 307 8.15 32.00 1.83
C GLN A 307 9.50 32.56 1.34
N LYS A 308 10.49 32.70 2.23
CA LYS A 308 11.85 33.12 1.88
C LYS A 308 12.55 32.06 1.03
N ASP A 309 12.47 30.79 1.43
CA ASP A 309 13.09 29.66 0.72
C ASP A 309 12.58 29.53 -0.73
N LEU A 310 11.35 29.95 -1.02
CA LEU A 310 10.80 29.94 -2.39
C LEU A 310 11.35 31.05 -3.28
N LEU A 311 11.79 32.16 -2.71
CA LEU A 311 12.37 33.29 -3.45
C LEU A 311 13.88 33.14 -3.63
N ASP A 312 14.51 32.27 -2.84
CA ASP A 312 15.95 32.03 -2.89
C ASP A 312 16.30 30.98 -3.95
N GLU A 313 17.04 31.38 -4.98
CA GLU A 313 17.48 30.50 -6.06
C GLU A 313 18.47 29.42 -5.62
N SER A 314 19.18 29.63 -4.51
CA SER A 314 20.15 28.67 -3.97
C SER A 314 19.51 27.46 -3.28
N ILE A 315 18.22 27.54 -2.94
CA ILE A 315 17.51 26.45 -2.27
C ILE A 315 17.17 25.33 -3.25
N GLY A 316 17.46 24.10 -2.83
CA GLY A 316 17.26 22.88 -3.59
C GLY A 316 15.79 22.56 -3.92
N VAL A 317 15.59 21.66 -4.89
CA VAL A 317 14.27 21.29 -5.41
C VAL A 317 13.39 20.66 -4.32
N MET A 318 13.95 19.80 -3.48
CA MET A 318 13.23 19.13 -2.39
C MET A 318 12.77 20.15 -1.34
N GLU A 319 13.65 21.03 -0.91
CA GLU A 319 13.37 22.07 0.09
C GLU A 319 12.31 23.04 -0.43
N LYS A 320 12.40 23.45 -1.70
CA LYS A 320 11.34 24.26 -2.35
C LYS A 320 10.02 23.50 -2.41
N ALA A 321 10.04 22.21 -2.73
CA ALA A 321 8.83 21.40 -2.75
C ALA A 321 8.17 21.35 -1.37
N PHE A 322 8.94 21.19 -0.29
CA PHE A 322 8.45 21.24 1.09
C PHE A 322 7.91 22.61 1.48
N ALA A 323 8.62 23.69 1.12
CA ALA A 323 8.17 25.05 1.34
C ALA A 323 6.79 25.32 0.68
N LYS A 324 6.59 24.87 -0.57
CA LYS A 324 5.28 24.94 -1.24
C LYS A 324 4.20 24.16 -0.48
N GLN A 325 4.52 22.97 0.04
CA GLN A 325 3.56 22.16 0.79
C GLN A 325 3.18 22.82 2.12
N LEU A 326 4.14 23.40 2.83
CA LEU A 326 3.89 24.14 4.07
C LEU A 326 2.89 25.29 3.89
N ILE A 327 3.08 26.10 2.85
CA ILE A 327 2.18 27.21 2.51
C ILE A 327 0.79 26.67 2.17
N LYS A 328 0.69 25.63 1.34
CA LYS A 328 -0.60 24.99 1.01
C LYS A 328 -1.34 24.49 2.24
N ILE A 329 -0.65 23.94 3.24
CA ILE A 329 -1.28 23.50 4.49
C ILE A 329 -1.90 24.69 5.21
N GLN A 330 -1.16 25.79 5.35
CA GLN A 330 -1.65 27.01 5.98
C GLN A 330 -2.87 27.57 5.24
N GLU A 331 -2.79 27.69 3.91
CA GLU A 331 -3.87 28.20 3.05
C GLU A 331 -5.13 27.32 3.10
N SER A 332 -4.97 25.99 3.21
CA SER A 332 -6.10 25.07 3.25
C SER A 332 -6.99 25.25 4.48
N GLY A 333 -6.42 25.73 5.60
CA GLY A 333 -7.12 25.82 6.88
C GLY A 333 -7.57 24.47 7.46
N GLU A 334 -7.17 23.34 6.87
CA GLU A 334 -7.61 22.00 7.27
C GLU A 334 -7.15 21.69 8.71
N THR A 335 -8.12 21.48 9.60
CA THR A 335 -7.86 21.20 11.02
C THR A 335 -7.85 19.72 11.35
N HIS A 336 -8.47 18.89 10.51
CA HIS A 336 -8.61 17.45 10.71
C HIS A 336 -8.83 16.75 9.38
N ARG A 337 -8.65 15.42 9.38
CA ARG A 337 -9.06 14.53 8.30
C ARG A 337 -9.88 13.38 8.85
N GLU A 338 -10.81 12.92 8.04
CA GLU A 338 -11.51 11.66 8.28
C GLU A 338 -10.71 10.52 7.65
N VAL A 339 -10.43 9.49 8.44
CA VAL A 339 -9.63 8.34 8.03
C VAL A 339 -10.41 7.07 8.31
N GLU A 340 -10.61 6.24 7.29
CA GLU A 340 -11.33 4.97 7.43
C GLU A 340 -10.34 3.85 7.75
N VAL A 341 -10.53 3.19 8.89
CA VAL A 341 -9.90 1.91 9.21
C VAL A 341 -10.94 0.82 8.97
N GLN A 342 -10.57 -0.22 8.22
CA GLN A 342 -11.47 -1.32 7.88
C GLN A 342 -10.82 -2.65 8.26
N ALA A 343 -11.56 -3.53 8.92
CA ALA A 343 -11.13 -4.88 9.27
C ALA A 343 -12.08 -5.91 8.64
N ILE A 344 -11.51 -6.86 7.91
CA ILE A 344 -12.23 -8.00 7.31
C ILE A 344 -11.66 -9.27 7.92
N LYS A 345 -12.46 -9.98 8.71
CA LYS A 345 -12.11 -11.26 9.32
C LYS A 345 -12.52 -12.39 8.37
N LEU A 346 -11.62 -13.35 8.16
CA LEU A 346 -11.75 -14.45 7.22
C LEU A 346 -11.39 -15.76 7.95
N GLY A 347 -12.31 -16.28 8.76
CA GLY A 347 -12.04 -17.42 9.63
C GLY A 347 -10.91 -17.14 10.63
N ASN A 348 -9.77 -17.83 10.47
CA ASN A 348 -8.60 -17.68 11.33
C ASN A 348 -7.58 -16.62 10.85
N ALA A 349 -7.92 -15.85 9.82
CA ALA A 349 -7.12 -14.75 9.32
C ALA A 349 -7.89 -13.41 9.35
N ALA A 350 -7.18 -12.30 9.22
CA ALA A 350 -7.79 -10.98 9.07
C ALA A 350 -7.00 -10.10 8.09
N VAL A 351 -7.72 -9.28 7.33
CA VAL A 351 -7.16 -8.20 6.50
C VAL A 351 -7.56 -6.87 7.10
N VAL A 352 -6.59 -6.00 7.37
CA VAL A 352 -6.84 -4.68 7.96
C VAL A 352 -6.29 -3.59 7.07
N GLY A 353 -7.18 -2.71 6.61
CA GLY A 353 -6.87 -1.57 5.74
C GLY A 353 -6.61 -0.29 6.54
N PHE A 354 -5.52 0.41 6.19
CA PHE A 354 -5.15 1.71 6.75
C PHE A 354 -4.96 2.75 5.63
N PRO A 355 -5.48 3.98 5.78
CA PRO A 355 -5.48 4.98 4.71
C PRO A 355 -4.23 5.87 4.72
N ALA A 356 -3.05 5.26 4.91
CA ALA A 356 -1.78 5.97 5.07
C ALA A 356 -0.56 5.06 4.78
N GLU A 357 0.61 5.70 4.66
CA GLU A 357 1.92 5.06 4.70
C GLU A 357 2.32 4.86 6.18
N MET A 358 1.86 3.76 6.75
CA MET A 358 2.04 3.45 8.17
C MET A 358 3.48 2.97 8.45
N PHE A 359 4.10 3.46 9.53
CA PHE A 359 5.38 2.92 10.00
C PHE A 359 5.26 1.45 10.41
N VAL A 360 6.32 0.68 10.17
CA VAL A 360 6.36 -0.77 10.38
C VAL A 360 6.01 -1.20 11.80
N GLY A 361 6.33 -0.38 12.81
CA GLY A 361 6.03 -0.66 14.21
C GLY A 361 4.54 -0.86 14.46
N PHE A 362 3.68 -0.12 13.75
CA PHE A 362 2.23 -0.29 13.83
C PHE A 362 1.76 -1.61 13.22
N GLY A 363 2.41 -2.06 12.13
CA GLY A 363 2.15 -3.37 11.54
C GLY A 363 2.53 -4.51 12.48
N LEU A 364 3.72 -4.42 13.08
CA LEU A 364 4.21 -5.39 14.06
C LEU A 364 3.31 -5.42 15.32
N GLU A 365 2.89 -4.27 15.82
CA GLU A 365 1.97 -4.18 16.96
C GLU A 365 0.63 -4.84 16.66
N LEU A 366 0.04 -4.56 15.49
CA LEU A 366 -1.22 -5.16 15.07
C LEU A 366 -1.10 -6.69 15.00
N LYS A 367 -0.07 -7.19 14.31
CA LYS A 367 0.17 -8.64 14.16
C LYS A 367 0.38 -9.32 15.51
N ALA A 368 1.12 -8.69 16.42
CA ALA A 368 1.41 -9.26 17.74
C ALA A 368 0.17 -9.32 18.67
N LYS A 369 -0.79 -8.40 18.51
CA LYS A 369 -1.94 -8.28 19.41
C LYS A 369 -3.25 -8.83 18.82
N ALA A 370 -3.32 -9.03 17.52
CA ALA A 370 -4.51 -9.57 16.86
C ALA A 370 -4.73 -11.05 17.22
N PRO A 371 -5.97 -11.49 17.48
CA PRO A 371 -6.27 -12.88 17.84
C PRO A 371 -6.34 -13.83 16.63
N TYR A 372 -5.67 -13.50 15.52
CA TYR A 372 -5.73 -14.24 14.26
C TYR A 372 -4.37 -14.85 13.94
N ARG A 373 -4.38 -16.04 13.34
CA ARG A 373 -3.14 -16.76 12.97
C ARG A 373 -2.37 -16.04 11.87
N THR A 374 -3.08 -15.38 10.95
CA THR A 374 -2.48 -14.66 9.83
C THR A 374 -3.15 -13.31 9.70
N VAL A 375 -2.34 -12.26 9.68
CA VAL A 375 -2.83 -10.88 9.58
C VAL A 375 -2.19 -10.21 8.37
N PHE A 376 -3.04 -9.73 7.47
CA PHE A 376 -2.64 -8.95 6.30
C PHE A 376 -2.80 -7.47 6.66
N PHE A 377 -1.69 -6.74 6.72
CA PHE A 377 -1.71 -5.30 6.92
C PHE A 377 -1.73 -4.62 5.55
N ASN A 378 -2.76 -3.84 5.23
CA ASN A 378 -2.90 -3.21 3.92
C ASN A 378 -2.86 -1.67 4.03
N SER A 379 -1.70 -1.09 3.74
CA SER A 379 -1.46 0.36 3.67
C SER A 379 -2.13 0.98 2.44
N LEU A 380 -2.26 2.32 2.46
CA LEU A 380 -2.85 3.10 1.35
C LEU A 380 -4.21 2.57 0.89
N CYS A 381 -5.01 2.18 1.89
CA CYS A 381 -6.31 1.56 1.73
C CYS A 381 -7.44 2.55 2.04
N ASN A 382 -8.47 2.59 1.21
CA ASN A 382 -9.67 3.44 1.31
C ASN A 382 -9.37 4.95 1.35
N GLY A 383 -8.17 5.34 0.93
CA GLY A 383 -7.68 6.71 0.87
C GLY A 383 -6.17 6.74 1.02
N GLY A 384 -5.60 7.93 1.12
CA GLY A 384 -4.18 8.07 1.41
C GLY A 384 -3.88 9.43 2.02
N ASN A 385 -3.40 9.39 3.25
CA ASN A 385 -3.12 10.54 4.11
C ASN A 385 -1.62 10.80 4.30
N GLY A 386 -0.79 10.17 3.47
CA GLY A 386 0.67 10.25 3.56
C GLY A 386 1.22 9.49 4.76
N TYR A 387 2.32 9.95 5.33
CA TYR A 387 3.03 9.28 6.42
C TYR A 387 2.29 9.34 7.75
N VAL A 388 2.19 8.18 8.40
CA VAL A 388 1.82 8.05 9.81
C VAL A 388 3.01 7.44 10.54
N CYS A 389 3.70 8.29 11.27
CA CYS A 389 4.92 7.97 12.01
C CYS A 389 4.59 7.62 13.46
N THR A 390 5.54 7.00 14.17
CA THR A 390 5.44 6.88 15.64
C THR A 390 5.75 8.22 16.30
N ARG A 391 5.29 8.41 17.55
CA ARG A 391 5.61 9.62 18.34
C ARG A 391 7.11 9.89 18.44
N GLU A 392 7.91 8.84 18.62
CA GLU A 392 9.37 8.95 18.71
C GLU A 392 9.98 9.51 17.43
N ALA A 393 9.41 9.16 16.27
CA ALA A 393 9.91 9.65 14.98
C ALA A 393 9.74 11.17 14.83
N PHE A 394 8.69 11.77 15.39
CA PHE A 394 8.51 13.24 15.39
C PHE A 394 9.59 13.95 16.19
N VAL A 395 10.02 13.37 17.31
CA VAL A 395 11.15 13.89 18.12
C VAL A 395 12.48 13.71 17.38
N GLN A 396 12.67 12.56 16.72
CA GLN A 396 13.89 12.25 15.96
C GLN A 396 14.06 13.09 14.68
N GLY A 397 12.96 13.55 14.09
CA GLY A 397 12.97 14.23 12.80
C GLY A 397 13.17 13.27 11.61
N GLY A 398 13.70 13.81 10.51
CA GLY A 398 13.86 13.10 9.24
C GLY A 398 12.74 13.37 8.23
N TYR A 399 12.73 12.62 7.12
CA TYR A 399 11.84 12.89 5.98
C TYR A 399 10.36 12.70 6.33
N GLU A 400 9.99 11.53 6.84
CA GLU A 400 8.60 11.13 7.05
C GLU A 400 7.82 12.01 8.05
N PRO A 401 8.37 12.41 9.23
CA PRO A 401 7.66 13.26 10.19
C PRO A 401 7.67 14.74 9.85
N THR A 402 8.46 15.16 8.84
CA THR A 402 8.52 16.56 8.39
C THR A 402 7.15 16.99 7.90
N ILE A 403 6.65 18.10 8.46
CA ILE A 403 5.30 18.57 8.17
C ILE A 403 5.16 18.95 6.69
N THR A 404 4.30 18.20 5.99
CA THR A 404 3.90 18.42 4.60
C THR A 404 2.43 18.05 4.45
N ASN A 405 1.80 18.31 3.30
CA ASN A 405 0.42 17.87 3.09
C ASN A 405 0.27 16.33 3.14
N ASN A 406 1.37 15.60 2.99
CA ASN A 406 1.50 14.15 3.09
C ASN A 406 2.11 13.71 4.43
N SER A 407 2.20 14.57 5.43
CA SER A 407 2.61 14.21 6.80
C SER A 407 2.14 15.30 7.75
N LYS A 408 0.83 15.42 7.93
CA LYS A 408 0.25 16.44 8.83
C LYS A 408 -0.78 15.91 9.79
N LEU A 409 -1.05 14.61 9.82
CA LEU A 409 -1.87 14.05 10.89
C LEU A 409 -1.19 14.26 12.25
N ALA A 410 -1.98 14.28 13.31
CA ALA A 410 -1.52 14.34 14.69
C ALA A 410 -0.52 13.22 15.01
N GLU A 411 0.36 13.47 15.97
CA GLU A 411 1.46 12.55 16.29
C GLU A 411 1.00 11.23 16.89
N ASP A 412 -0.27 11.14 17.31
CA ASP A 412 -0.91 9.95 17.86
C ASP A 412 -1.85 9.22 16.87
N ALA A 413 -1.87 9.67 15.61
CA ALA A 413 -2.76 9.13 14.59
C ALA A 413 -2.61 7.62 14.40
N GLY A 414 -1.36 7.12 14.41
CA GLY A 414 -1.09 5.70 14.21
C GLY A 414 -1.61 4.84 15.36
N GLU A 415 -1.39 5.28 16.60
CA GLU A 415 -1.90 4.62 17.81
C GLU A 415 -3.43 4.61 17.85
N LEU A 416 -4.08 5.70 17.42
CA LEU A 416 -5.54 5.76 17.29
C LEU A 416 -6.05 4.74 16.28
N MET A 417 -5.45 4.68 15.09
CA MET A 417 -5.84 3.74 14.03
C MET A 417 -5.61 2.28 14.44
N VAL A 418 -4.45 1.93 15.01
CA VAL A 418 -4.14 0.55 15.43
C VAL A 418 -5.04 0.12 16.57
N ARG A 419 -5.31 0.99 17.55
CA ARG A 419 -6.24 0.69 18.64
C ARG A 419 -7.64 0.41 18.11
N GLN A 420 -8.13 1.22 17.18
CA GLN A 420 -9.44 0.99 16.56
C GLN A 420 -9.46 -0.34 15.79
N ALA A 421 -8.41 -0.65 15.04
CA ALA A 421 -8.28 -1.95 14.36
C ALA A 421 -8.35 -3.13 15.34
N LEU A 422 -7.61 -3.07 16.44
CA LEU A 422 -7.61 -4.12 17.46
C LEU A 422 -8.98 -4.27 18.15
N GLN A 423 -9.72 -3.18 18.36
CA GLN A 423 -11.09 -3.25 18.88
C GLN A 423 -12.02 -3.99 17.91
N MET A 424 -11.95 -3.67 16.61
CA MET A 424 -12.75 -4.37 15.59
C MET A 424 -12.40 -5.86 15.51
N LEU A 425 -11.12 -6.21 15.64
CA LEU A 425 -10.62 -7.58 15.56
C LEU A 425 -11.01 -8.46 16.76
N ASN A 426 -11.07 -7.90 17.97
CA ASN A 426 -11.38 -8.64 19.21
C ASN A 426 -12.89 -8.84 19.45
N GLY A 427 -13.76 -8.22 18.65
CA GLY A 427 -15.18 -8.12 18.96
C GLY A 427 -15.42 -7.06 20.04
N ARG A 428 -16.56 -6.37 19.94
CA ARG A 428 -16.91 -5.26 20.85
C ARG A 428 -17.10 -5.70 22.29
#